data_AF-A0A930M793-F1
#
_entry.id   AF-A0A930M793-F1
#
_cell.length_a   1.000
_cell.length_b   1.000
_cell.length_c   1.000
_cell.angle_alpha   90.00
_cell.angle_beta   90.00
_cell.angle_gamma   90.00
#
_symmetry.space_group_name_H-M   'P 1'
#
loop_
_entity.id
_entity.type
_entity.pdbx_description
1 polymer ?
#
loop_
_entity_poly.entity_id
_entity_poly.type
_entity_poly.pdbx_seq_one_letter_code
_entity_poly.pdbx_strand_id
1 'polypeptide(L)'
;MNEHAARPTATAGVMTAAAVVYALAAIYLPMLTMMMGMLWPVFIALVTVRAGLRFGALAAVAALLLTMLFATPVAGATFVLSFAPTGLALGLLLRRQGSTLRALVGSTLASLLGKAAAGLLILLLFGINPFAMDPAVMQQAMDETLGIYRSLGMTEVQIEETRAAASEVLELFLLMLPALFVGSALIEVGVCYAVMRKVLRRMGVAVTALPPFAQWHLPVVFPYLFAFSLIGIYWGSTREIVLLYQVALNGYVIAFLAGLVQGVALLHFLLLR
;
A
#
# COMPACT_ATOMS: atom_id res chain seq x y z
N MET A 1 13.75 38.58 -10.04
CA MET A 1 13.32 37.18 -9.90
C MET A 1 14.54 36.30 -10.14
N ASN A 2 15.09 35.65 -9.09
CA ASN A 2 16.37 34.95 -9.19
C ASN A 2 16.25 33.67 -10.03
N GLU A 3 17.04 33.54 -11.09
CA GLU A 3 17.07 32.37 -11.99
C GLU A 3 17.39 31.05 -11.27
N HIS A 4 18.09 31.12 -10.14
CA HIS A 4 18.37 29.96 -9.27
C HIS A 4 17.12 29.42 -8.55
N ALA A 5 16.10 30.25 -8.35
CA ALA A 5 14.81 29.82 -7.81
C ALA A 5 13.86 29.30 -8.90
N ALA A 6 13.98 29.75 -10.16
CA ALA A 6 13.03 29.42 -11.23
C ALA A 6 13.11 27.96 -11.70
N ARG A 7 14.31 27.38 -11.78
CA ARG A 7 14.52 25.98 -12.20
C ARG A 7 13.87 24.94 -11.27
N PRO A 8 14.00 25.02 -9.93
CA PRO A 8 13.31 24.08 -9.03
C PRO A 8 11.78 24.24 -9.05
N THR A 9 11.24 25.44 -9.27
CA THR A 9 9.77 25.63 -9.36
C THR A 9 9.20 25.07 -10.67
N ALA A 10 9.87 25.27 -11.79
CA ALA A 10 9.41 24.75 -13.08
C ALA A 10 9.42 23.21 -13.11
N THR A 11 10.48 22.58 -12.58
CA THR A 11 10.56 21.12 -12.46
C THR A 11 9.54 20.54 -11.49
N ALA A 12 9.24 21.24 -10.38
CA ALA A 12 8.16 20.88 -9.49
C ALA A 12 6.78 20.96 -10.19
N GLY A 13 6.54 21.99 -11.01
CA GLY A 13 5.31 22.14 -11.78
C GLY A 13 5.08 20.99 -12.77
N VAL A 14 6.09 20.65 -13.56
CA VAL A 14 6.01 19.52 -14.52
C VAL A 14 5.75 18.20 -13.82
N MET A 15 6.45 17.93 -12.71
CA MET A 15 6.24 16.69 -11.94
C MET A 15 4.86 16.65 -11.28
N THR A 16 4.33 17.79 -10.85
CA THR A 16 2.97 17.88 -10.29
C THR A 16 1.92 17.63 -11.37
N ALA A 17 2.09 18.20 -12.57
CA ALA A 17 1.19 17.93 -13.69
C ALA A 17 1.23 16.44 -14.10
N ALA A 18 2.42 15.85 -14.17
CA ALA A 18 2.58 14.41 -14.42
C ALA A 18 1.91 13.56 -13.32
N ALA A 19 2.07 13.95 -12.05
CA ALA A 19 1.41 13.29 -10.92
C ALA A 19 -0.12 13.34 -11.09
N VAL A 20 -0.70 14.49 -11.46
CA VAL A 20 -2.14 14.62 -11.66
C VAL A 20 -2.65 13.73 -12.78
N VAL A 21 -2.02 13.78 -13.96
CA VAL A 21 -2.41 12.94 -15.10
C VAL A 21 -2.32 11.45 -14.73
N TYR A 22 -1.25 11.07 -14.03
CA TYR A 22 -1.05 9.69 -13.58
C TYR A 22 -2.08 9.27 -12.52
N ALA A 23 -2.43 10.15 -11.58
CA ALA A 23 -3.48 9.90 -10.61
C ALA A 23 -4.84 9.72 -11.28
N LEU A 24 -5.19 10.57 -12.24
CA LEU A 24 -6.45 10.45 -12.98
C LEU A 24 -6.52 9.14 -13.76
N ALA A 25 -5.44 8.76 -14.45
CA ALA A 25 -5.35 7.46 -15.10
C ALA A 25 -5.54 6.30 -14.10
N ALA A 26 -4.90 6.39 -12.93
CA ALA A 26 -5.04 5.38 -11.88
C ALA A 26 -6.47 5.32 -11.31
N ILE A 27 -7.15 6.46 -11.13
CA ILE A 27 -8.52 6.52 -10.58
C ILE A 27 -9.54 5.98 -11.57
N TYR A 28 -9.39 6.30 -12.86
CA TYR A 28 -10.34 5.85 -13.90
C TYR A 28 -10.11 4.44 -14.42
N LEU A 29 -8.97 3.82 -14.08
CA LEU A 29 -8.65 2.45 -14.46
C LEU A 29 -8.54 1.57 -13.18
N PRO A 30 -9.67 1.13 -12.56
CA PRO A 30 -9.70 0.40 -11.29
C PRO A 30 -8.73 -0.79 -11.22
N MET A 31 -8.65 -1.58 -12.30
CA MET A 31 -7.73 -2.73 -12.39
C MET A 31 -6.26 -2.31 -12.32
N LEU A 32 -5.93 -1.12 -12.82
CA LEU A 32 -4.57 -0.58 -12.79
C LEU A 32 -4.30 0.29 -11.56
N THR A 33 -5.32 0.69 -10.79
CA THR A 33 -5.16 1.55 -9.61
C THR A 33 -4.17 0.97 -8.61
N MET A 34 -4.16 -0.35 -8.41
CA MET A 34 -3.23 -0.99 -7.49
C MET A 34 -1.77 -0.83 -7.96
N MET A 35 -1.49 -1.14 -9.24
CA MET A 35 -0.14 -1.03 -9.80
C MET A 35 0.31 0.42 -9.96
N MET A 36 -0.56 1.27 -10.50
CA MET A 36 -0.27 2.68 -10.72
C MET A 36 -0.16 3.43 -9.39
N GLY A 37 -1.10 3.22 -8.47
CA GLY A 37 -1.09 3.84 -7.14
C GLY A 37 0.25 3.69 -6.42
N MET A 38 0.92 2.53 -6.56
CA MET A 38 2.24 2.29 -5.95
C MET A 38 3.38 3.13 -6.54
N LEU A 39 3.26 3.54 -7.80
CA LEU A 39 4.27 4.37 -8.48
C LEU A 39 3.98 5.86 -8.32
N TRP A 40 2.75 6.25 -8.01
CA TRP A 40 2.38 7.65 -7.87
C TRP A 40 3.17 8.42 -6.78
N PRO A 41 3.43 7.86 -5.58
CA PRO A 41 4.28 8.50 -4.56
C PRO A 41 5.65 8.95 -5.07
N VAL A 42 6.18 8.33 -6.14
CA VAL A 42 7.48 8.69 -6.74
C VAL A 42 7.49 10.14 -7.21
N PHE A 43 6.39 10.63 -7.80
CA PHE A 43 6.33 12.02 -8.29
C PHE A 43 6.46 13.01 -7.13
N ILE A 44 5.68 12.80 -6.06
CA ILE A 44 5.72 13.64 -4.86
C ILE A 44 7.08 13.52 -4.15
N ALA A 45 7.63 12.30 -4.05
CA ALA A 45 8.94 12.06 -3.46
C ALA A 45 10.04 12.78 -4.24
N LEU A 46 9.99 12.77 -5.57
CA LEU A 46 11.00 13.43 -6.41
C LEU A 46 10.98 14.95 -6.23
N VAL A 47 9.79 15.57 -6.21
CA VAL A 47 9.63 16.99 -5.89
C VAL A 47 10.17 17.29 -4.49
N THR A 48 9.83 16.44 -3.51
CA THR A 48 10.26 16.61 -2.12
C THR A 48 11.79 16.52 -1.96
N VAL A 49 12.44 15.56 -2.65
CA VAL A 49 13.90 15.44 -2.63
C VAL A 49 14.55 16.67 -3.25
N ARG A 50 14.07 17.09 -4.43
CA ARG A 50 14.68 18.15 -5.24
C ARG A 50 14.41 19.55 -4.69
N ALA A 51 13.15 19.91 -4.54
CA ALA A 51 12.72 21.26 -4.16
C ALA A 51 12.52 21.42 -2.64
N GLY A 52 12.31 20.31 -1.91
CA GLY A 52 12.15 20.31 -0.45
C GLY A 52 10.71 20.06 -0.02
N LEU A 53 10.50 19.88 1.29
CA LEU A 53 9.21 19.48 1.85
C LEU A 53 8.07 20.46 1.53
N ARG A 54 8.35 21.77 1.54
CA ARG A 54 7.34 22.80 1.23
C ARG A 54 6.79 22.63 -0.18
N PHE A 55 7.65 22.40 -1.17
CA PHE A 55 7.24 22.20 -2.55
C PHE A 55 6.60 20.82 -2.76
N GLY A 56 7.06 19.78 -2.05
CA GLY A 56 6.39 18.49 -2.03
C GLY A 56 4.96 18.59 -1.51
N ALA A 57 4.75 19.32 -0.41
CA ALA A 57 3.42 19.54 0.16
C ALA A 57 2.53 20.36 -0.78
N LEU A 58 3.07 21.41 -1.41
CA LEU A 58 2.34 22.17 -2.44
C LEU A 58 1.96 21.29 -3.64
N ALA A 59 2.84 20.40 -4.09
CA ALA A 59 2.54 19.45 -5.15
C ALA A 59 1.43 18.46 -4.75
N ALA A 60 1.44 17.97 -3.50
CA ALA A 60 0.40 17.10 -2.98
C ALA A 60 -0.96 17.83 -2.86
N VAL A 61 -0.96 19.09 -2.41
CA VAL A 61 -2.19 19.92 -2.32
C VAL A 61 -2.71 20.25 -3.72
N ALA A 62 -1.84 20.62 -4.65
CA ALA A 62 -2.24 20.85 -6.04
C ALA A 62 -2.81 19.58 -6.67
N ALA A 63 -2.18 18.43 -6.43
CA ALA A 63 -2.69 17.14 -6.88
C ALA A 63 -4.05 16.83 -6.28
N LEU A 64 -4.25 17.04 -4.98
CA LEU A 64 -5.53 16.87 -4.30
C LEU A 64 -6.63 17.69 -4.95
N LEU A 65 -6.42 19.00 -5.11
CA LEU A 65 -7.43 19.90 -5.68
C LEU A 65 -7.78 19.50 -7.12
N LEU A 66 -6.77 19.15 -7.93
CA LEU A 66 -6.99 18.79 -9.33
C LEU A 66 -7.61 17.41 -9.49
N THR A 67 -7.24 16.41 -8.68
CA THR A 67 -7.89 15.09 -8.73
C THR A 67 -9.32 15.15 -8.22
N MET A 68 -9.61 15.96 -7.20
CA MET A 68 -10.99 16.22 -6.75
C MET A 68 -11.84 16.90 -7.83
N LEU A 69 -11.25 17.84 -8.58
CA LEU A 69 -11.92 18.57 -9.65
C LEU A 69 -12.21 17.68 -10.86
N PHE A 70 -11.24 16.88 -11.31
CA PHE A 70 -11.35 16.13 -12.55
C PHE A 70 -11.92 14.72 -12.39
N ALA A 71 -11.76 14.06 -11.24
CA ALA A 71 -12.35 12.73 -11.00
C ALA A 71 -13.69 12.83 -10.25
N THR A 72 -13.65 12.64 -8.94
CA THR A 72 -14.71 13.03 -8.01
C THR A 72 -14.06 13.52 -6.72
N PRO A 73 -14.72 14.40 -5.93
CA PRO A 73 -14.14 14.90 -4.69
C PRO A 73 -13.70 13.78 -3.75
N VAL A 74 -14.51 12.74 -3.63
CA VAL A 74 -14.22 11.58 -2.77
C VAL A 74 -13.07 10.75 -3.34
N ALA A 75 -13.12 10.36 -4.62
CA ALA A 75 -12.09 9.49 -5.20
C ALA A 75 -10.72 10.19 -5.23
N GLY A 76 -10.69 11.48 -5.61
CA GLY A 76 -9.47 12.28 -5.64
C GLY A 76 -8.85 12.45 -4.24
N ALA A 77 -9.69 12.73 -3.23
CA ALA A 77 -9.24 12.85 -1.85
C ALA A 77 -8.70 11.53 -1.30
N THR A 78 -9.47 10.44 -1.39
CA THR A 78 -9.07 9.11 -0.91
C THR A 78 -7.77 8.65 -1.56
N PHE A 79 -7.59 8.87 -2.87
CA PHE A 79 -6.36 8.53 -3.57
C PHE A 79 -5.16 9.33 -3.03
N VAL A 80 -5.26 10.66 -2.97
CA VAL A 80 -4.12 11.50 -2.57
C VAL A 80 -3.79 11.31 -1.08
N LEU A 81 -4.79 11.15 -0.21
CA LEU A 81 -4.56 10.81 1.20
C LEU A 81 -3.83 9.48 1.36
N SER A 82 -4.19 8.48 0.54
CA SER A 82 -3.58 7.14 0.61
C SER A 82 -2.09 7.13 0.23
N PHE A 83 -1.68 7.97 -0.72
CA PHE A 83 -0.36 7.85 -1.37
C PHE A 83 0.58 9.06 -1.16
N ALA A 84 0.07 10.27 -0.94
CA ALA A 84 0.91 11.46 -0.78
C ALA A 84 1.80 11.42 0.48
N PRO A 85 1.32 10.96 1.65
CA PRO A 85 2.15 10.83 2.83
C PRO A 85 3.39 9.98 2.59
N THR A 86 3.27 8.88 1.84
CA THR A 86 4.39 8.02 1.42
C THR A 86 5.44 8.81 0.66
N GLY A 87 5.02 9.57 -0.37
CA GLY A 87 5.91 10.35 -1.20
C GLY A 87 6.62 11.45 -0.42
N LEU A 88 5.90 12.16 0.44
CA LEU A 88 6.45 13.22 1.30
C LEU A 88 7.47 12.66 2.30
N ALA A 89 7.12 11.58 3.01
CA ALA A 89 7.98 10.96 4.00
C ALA A 89 9.26 10.39 3.36
N LEU A 90 9.11 9.63 2.28
CA LEU A 90 10.24 9.03 1.58
C LEU A 90 11.15 10.10 1.01
N GLY A 91 10.59 11.11 0.35
CA GLY A 91 11.37 12.18 -0.23
C GLY A 91 12.11 13.02 0.81
N LEU A 92 11.49 13.29 1.96
CA LEU A 92 12.12 14.02 3.06
C LEU A 92 13.28 13.22 3.68
N LEU A 93 13.07 11.92 3.93
CA LEU A 93 14.04 11.05 4.57
C LEU A 93 15.24 10.78 3.65
N LEU A 94 15.01 10.63 2.34
CA LEU A 94 16.07 10.55 1.34
C LEU A 94 16.84 11.86 1.21
N ARG A 95 16.17 13.01 1.26
CA ARG A 95 16.83 14.33 1.22
C ARG A 95 17.77 14.55 2.40
N ARG A 96 17.42 14.04 3.59
CA ARG A 96 18.22 14.15 4.81
C ARG A 96 19.42 13.19 4.85
N GLN A 97 19.65 12.39 3.80
CA GLN A 97 20.73 11.38 3.73
C GLN A 97 20.76 10.43 4.95
N GLY A 98 19.59 10.13 5.51
CA GLY A 98 19.48 9.21 6.65
C GLY A 98 19.75 7.76 6.26
N SER A 99 19.82 6.89 7.28
CA SER A 99 19.86 5.43 7.05
C SER A 99 18.65 5.01 6.21
N THR A 100 18.89 4.19 5.20
CA THR A 100 17.86 3.64 4.30
C THR A 100 16.75 2.93 5.06
N LEU A 101 17.08 2.26 6.16
CA LEU A 101 16.08 1.60 7.00
C LEU A 101 15.11 2.61 7.63
N ARG A 102 15.62 3.77 8.08
CA ARG A 102 14.75 4.85 8.59
C ARG A 102 13.86 5.41 7.50
N ALA A 103 14.37 5.54 6.27
CA ALA A 103 13.58 5.98 5.13
C ALA A 103 12.44 5.00 4.82
N LEU A 104 12.71 3.69 4.81
CA LEU A 104 11.70 2.67 4.57
C LEU A 104 10.66 2.62 5.71
N VAL A 105 11.10 2.48 6.96
CA VAL A 105 10.18 2.40 8.12
C VAL A 105 9.34 3.67 8.25
N GLY A 106 9.96 4.85 8.16
CA GLY A 106 9.24 6.12 8.25
C GLY A 106 8.22 6.31 7.11
N SER A 107 8.53 5.85 5.91
CA SER A 107 7.61 5.92 4.78
C SER A 107 6.50 4.88 4.86
N THR A 108 6.76 3.69 5.40
CA THR A 108 5.73 2.68 5.67
C THR A 108 4.74 3.18 6.71
N LEU A 109 5.23 3.78 7.80
CA LEU A 109 4.36 4.41 8.80
C LEU A 109 3.52 5.54 8.18
N ALA A 110 4.12 6.39 7.36
CA ALA A 110 3.39 7.45 6.65
C ALA A 110 2.33 6.89 5.69
N SER A 111 2.65 5.82 4.94
CA SER A 111 1.72 5.14 4.05
C SER A 111 0.53 4.54 4.81
N LEU A 112 0.78 3.89 5.94
CA LEU A 112 -0.27 3.33 6.81
C LEU A 112 -1.19 4.42 7.34
N LEU A 113 -0.62 5.53 7.83
CA LEU A 113 -1.39 6.69 8.29
C LEU A 113 -2.22 7.32 7.17
N GLY A 114 -1.64 7.43 5.97
CA GLY A 114 -2.32 7.97 4.80
C GLY A 114 -3.52 7.13 4.39
N LYS A 115 -3.33 5.81 4.25
CA LYS A 115 -4.41 4.88 3.95
C LYS A 115 -5.45 4.82 5.07
N ALA A 116 -5.04 4.88 6.34
CA ALA A 116 -5.98 4.91 7.47
C ALA A 116 -6.81 6.19 7.46
N ALA A 117 -6.21 7.34 7.14
CA ALA A 117 -6.93 8.60 6.98
C ALA A 117 -7.91 8.56 5.79
N ALA A 118 -7.51 7.93 4.67
CA ALA A 118 -8.39 7.70 3.53
C ALA A 118 -9.56 6.77 3.88
N GLY A 119 -9.31 5.71 4.64
CA GLY A 119 -10.36 4.82 5.15
C GLY A 119 -11.31 5.52 6.13
N LEU A 120 -10.77 6.37 7.02
CA LEU A 120 -11.55 7.19 7.93
C LEU A 120 -12.44 8.18 7.17
N LEU A 121 -11.95 8.78 6.08
CA LEU A 121 -12.75 9.65 5.23
C LEU A 121 -13.97 8.90 4.65
N ILE A 122 -13.77 7.69 4.16
CA ILE A 122 -14.88 6.85 3.65
C ILE A 122 -15.89 6.54 4.76
N LEU A 123 -15.41 6.17 5.96
CA LEU A 123 -16.26 5.90 7.11
C LEU A 123 -17.08 7.13 7.51
N LEU A 124 -16.48 8.32 7.57
CA LEU A 124 -17.17 9.54 7.97
C LEU A 124 -18.20 10.02 6.93
N LEU A 125 -17.93 9.82 5.63
CA LEU A 125 -18.81 10.28 4.56
C LEU A 125 -19.99 9.33 4.30
N PHE A 126 -19.75 8.02 4.37
CA PHE A 126 -20.73 7.01 3.96
C PHE A 126 -21.20 6.10 5.10
N GLY A 127 -20.60 6.19 6.29
CA GLY A 127 -20.86 5.25 7.38
C GLY A 127 -20.30 3.83 7.13
N ILE A 128 -19.55 3.64 6.03
CA ILE A 128 -19.02 2.33 5.64
C ILE A 128 -17.64 2.13 6.28
N ASN A 129 -17.51 1.10 7.11
CA ASN A 129 -16.21 0.75 7.68
C ASN A 129 -15.39 -0.06 6.66
N PRO A 130 -14.27 0.46 6.12
CA PRO A 130 -13.46 -0.28 5.15
C PRO A 130 -12.77 -1.52 5.75
N PHE A 131 -12.69 -1.61 7.08
CA PHE A 131 -12.13 -2.75 7.80
C PHE A 131 -13.21 -3.69 8.37
N ALA A 132 -14.49 -3.33 8.23
CA ALA A 132 -15.63 -4.17 8.61
C ALA A 132 -16.72 -4.00 7.54
N MET A 133 -16.73 -4.90 6.57
CA MET A 133 -17.66 -4.83 5.45
C MET A 133 -19.07 -5.25 5.89
N ASP A 134 -20.08 -4.51 5.46
CA ASP A 134 -21.49 -4.82 5.74
C ASP A 134 -21.90 -6.11 5.01
N PRO A 135 -22.40 -7.15 5.72
CA PRO A 135 -22.86 -8.39 5.10
C PRO A 135 -23.89 -8.17 3.99
N ALA A 136 -24.76 -7.15 4.11
CA ALA A 136 -25.77 -6.86 3.11
C ALA A 136 -25.17 -6.40 1.78
N VAL A 137 -24.14 -5.55 1.84
CA VAL A 137 -23.42 -5.06 0.64
C VAL A 137 -22.68 -6.21 -0.04
N MET A 138 -22.07 -7.10 0.75
CA MET A 138 -21.38 -8.27 0.23
C MET A 138 -22.33 -9.26 -0.44
N GLN A 139 -23.48 -9.54 0.20
CA GLN A 139 -24.51 -10.39 -0.38
C GLN A 139 -25.06 -9.82 -1.69
N GLN A 140 -25.35 -8.51 -1.73
CA GLN A 140 -25.82 -7.85 -2.94
C GLN A 140 -24.81 -7.97 -4.10
N ALA A 141 -23.53 -7.68 -3.85
CA ALA A 141 -22.49 -7.79 -4.88
C ALA A 141 -22.33 -9.24 -5.37
N MET A 142 -22.45 -10.21 -4.46
CA MET A 142 -22.38 -11.63 -4.78
C MET A 142 -23.60 -12.08 -5.60
N ASP A 143 -24.80 -11.62 -5.27
CA ASP A 143 -26.03 -11.92 -6.00
C ASP A 143 -26.00 -11.35 -7.43
N GLU A 144 -25.50 -10.13 -7.62
CA GLU A 144 -25.31 -9.53 -8.94
C GLU A 144 -24.33 -10.37 -9.78
N THR A 145 -23.20 -10.77 -9.18
CA THR A 145 -22.17 -11.58 -9.85
C THR A 145 -22.70 -12.97 -10.23
N LEU A 146 -23.40 -13.63 -9.31
CA LEU A 146 -24.03 -14.94 -9.56
C LEU A 146 -25.16 -14.84 -10.57
N GLY A 147 -25.88 -13.72 -10.64
CA GLY A 147 -26.86 -13.42 -11.68
C GLY A 147 -26.24 -13.45 -13.09
N ILE A 148 -25.02 -12.91 -13.23
CA ILE A 148 -24.25 -13.00 -14.49
C ILE A 148 -23.90 -14.47 -14.78
N TYR A 149 -23.39 -15.22 -13.80
CA TYR A 149 -23.06 -16.63 -14.00
C TYR A 149 -24.27 -17.51 -14.37
N ARG A 150 -25.44 -17.24 -13.80
CA ARG A 150 -26.71 -17.86 -14.22
C ARG A 150 -27.02 -17.55 -15.68
N SER A 151 -26.85 -16.30 -16.10
CA SER A 151 -27.08 -15.90 -17.50
C SER A 151 -26.11 -16.56 -18.50
N LEU A 152 -24.93 -16.99 -18.03
CA LEU A 152 -23.93 -17.73 -18.79
C LEU A 152 -24.18 -19.25 -18.81
N GLY A 153 -25.26 -19.74 -18.19
CA GLY A 153 -25.69 -21.14 -18.25
C GLY A 153 -25.25 -22.03 -17.09
N MET A 154 -24.75 -21.48 -15.98
CA MET A 154 -24.48 -22.28 -14.78
C MET A 154 -25.77 -22.80 -14.14
N THR A 155 -25.76 -24.05 -13.70
CA THR A 155 -26.89 -24.67 -13.00
C THR A 155 -27.02 -24.15 -11.57
N GLU A 156 -28.23 -24.22 -10.99
CA GLU A 156 -28.46 -23.70 -9.63
C GLU A 156 -27.61 -24.41 -8.56
N VAL A 157 -27.30 -25.69 -8.76
CA VAL A 157 -26.37 -26.44 -7.90
C VAL A 157 -24.96 -25.82 -7.94
N GLN A 158 -24.45 -25.54 -9.13
CA GLN A 158 -23.13 -24.91 -9.30
C GLN A 158 -23.11 -23.48 -8.74
N ILE A 159 -24.22 -22.75 -8.83
CA ILE A 159 -24.35 -21.41 -8.27
C ILE A 159 -24.25 -21.44 -6.74
N GLU A 160 -24.93 -22.36 -6.08
CA GLU A 160 -24.86 -22.51 -4.63
C GLU A 160 -23.47 -22.95 -4.15
N GLU A 161 -22.81 -23.88 -4.86
CA GLU A 161 -21.42 -24.25 -4.58
C GLU A 161 -20.47 -23.05 -4.75
N THR A 162 -20.65 -22.27 -5.82
CA THR A 162 -19.84 -21.08 -6.09
C THR A 162 -20.06 -20.01 -5.01
N ARG A 163 -21.31 -19.83 -4.56
CA ARG A 163 -21.66 -18.92 -3.46
C ARG A 163 -20.94 -19.31 -2.17
N ALA A 164 -21.03 -20.58 -1.78
CA ALA A 164 -20.41 -21.07 -0.55
C ALA A 164 -18.88 -20.92 -0.57
N ALA A 165 -18.25 -21.27 -1.69
CA ALA A 165 -16.81 -21.09 -1.86
C ALA A 165 -16.42 -19.59 -1.83
N ALA A 166 -17.19 -18.74 -2.50
CA ALA A 166 -16.93 -17.29 -2.51
C ALA A 166 -17.09 -16.67 -1.11
N SER A 167 -18.12 -17.07 -0.35
CA SER A 167 -18.31 -16.57 1.02
C SER A 167 -17.16 -16.96 1.94
N GLU A 168 -16.68 -18.21 1.85
CA GLU A 168 -15.55 -18.67 2.68
C GLU A 168 -14.26 -17.90 2.36
N VAL A 169 -13.97 -17.69 1.07
CA VAL A 169 -12.81 -16.89 0.63
C VAL A 169 -12.93 -15.44 1.09
N LEU A 170 -14.12 -14.85 1.02
CA LEU A 170 -14.36 -13.48 1.48
C LEU A 170 -14.19 -13.35 2.99
N GLU A 171 -14.71 -14.29 3.78
CA GLU A 171 -14.52 -14.30 5.23
C GLU A 171 -13.03 -14.38 5.61
N LEU A 172 -12.27 -15.28 4.96
CA LEU A 172 -10.82 -15.38 5.16
C LEU A 172 -10.10 -14.08 4.75
N PHE A 173 -10.48 -13.49 3.63
CA PHE A 173 -9.92 -12.22 3.16
C PHE A 173 -10.14 -11.09 4.16
N LEU A 174 -11.37 -10.94 4.68
CA LEU A 174 -11.73 -9.94 5.68
C LEU A 174 -10.95 -10.15 6.97
N LEU A 175 -10.73 -11.40 7.37
CA LEU A 175 -9.97 -11.73 8.57
C LEU A 175 -8.48 -11.36 8.45
N MET A 176 -7.94 -11.42 7.24
CA MET A 176 -6.55 -11.08 6.91
C MET A 176 -6.35 -9.61 6.50
N LEU A 177 -7.42 -8.80 6.42
CA LEU A 177 -7.36 -7.40 6.00
C LEU A 177 -6.26 -6.58 6.72
N PRO A 178 -6.09 -6.67 8.06
CA PRO A 178 -5.03 -5.92 8.73
C PRO A 178 -3.62 -6.28 8.23
N ALA A 179 -3.32 -7.56 8.03
CA ALA A 179 -2.05 -8.01 7.50
C ALA A 179 -1.87 -7.59 6.04
N LEU A 180 -2.91 -7.68 5.22
CA LEU A 180 -2.91 -7.21 3.82
C LEU A 180 -2.70 -5.70 3.74
N PHE A 181 -3.28 -4.94 4.66
CA PHE A 181 -3.12 -3.50 4.77
C PHE A 181 -1.66 -3.14 5.06
N VAL A 182 -1.02 -3.81 6.03
CA VAL A 182 0.42 -3.67 6.32
C VAL A 182 1.28 -4.08 5.14
N GLY A 183 0.98 -5.23 4.53
CA GLY A 183 1.67 -5.73 3.34
C GLY A 183 1.62 -4.74 2.18
N SER A 184 0.45 -4.17 1.89
CA SER A 184 0.27 -3.20 0.82
C SER A 184 1.18 -1.97 0.99
N ALA A 185 1.31 -1.44 2.22
CA ALA A 185 2.17 -0.30 2.51
C ALA A 185 3.66 -0.64 2.36
N LEU A 186 4.07 -1.86 2.77
CA LEU A 186 5.44 -2.32 2.61
C LEU A 186 5.81 -2.47 1.13
N ILE A 187 4.95 -3.11 0.33
CA ILE A 187 5.21 -3.32 -1.10
C ILE A 187 5.22 -1.96 -1.83
N GLU A 188 4.26 -1.07 -1.55
CA GLU A 188 4.22 0.29 -2.11
C GLU A 188 5.53 1.04 -1.84
N VAL A 189 5.95 1.09 -0.57
CA VAL A 189 7.18 1.80 -0.19
C VAL A 189 8.42 1.17 -0.81
N GLY A 190 8.48 -0.17 -0.86
CA GLY A 190 9.58 -0.90 -1.48
C GLY A 190 9.72 -0.57 -2.96
N VAL A 191 8.61 -0.59 -3.70
CA VAL A 191 8.56 -0.22 -5.13
C VAL A 191 8.94 1.25 -5.32
N CYS A 192 8.32 2.16 -4.56
CA CYS A 192 8.61 3.58 -4.64
C CYS A 192 10.08 3.88 -4.34
N TYR A 193 10.66 3.26 -3.31
CA TYR A 193 12.09 3.38 -2.98
C TYR A 193 12.99 2.84 -4.10
N ALA A 194 12.68 1.68 -4.67
CA ALA A 194 13.46 1.10 -5.76
C ALA A 194 13.50 2.03 -6.99
N VAL A 195 12.36 2.59 -7.37
CA VAL A 195 12.24 3.56 -8.48
C VAL A 195 12.98 4.84 -8.13
N MET A 196 12.74 5.42 -6.96
CA MET A 196 13.42 6.63 -6.49
C MET A 196 14.94 6.47 -6.50
N ARG A 197 15.45 5.34 -6.01
CA ARG A 197 16.89 5.05 -6.06
C ARG A 197 17.43 5.03 -7.48
N LYS A 198 16.74 4.39 -8.42
CA LYS A 198 17.17 4.34 -9.83
C LYS A 198 17.19 5.74 -10.46
N VAL A 199 16.14 6.54 -10.22
CA VAL A 199 16.01 7.91 -10.72
C VAL A 199 17.08 8.82 -10.12
N LEU A 200 17.27 8.79 -8.80
CA LEU A 200 18.23 9.64 -8.09
C LEU A 200 19.69 9.31 -8.47
N ARG A 201 20.03 8.04 -8.67
CA ARG A 201 21.36 7.65 -9.17
C ARG A 201 21.64 8.18 -10.57
N ARG A 202 20.66 8.09 -11.49
CA ARG A 202 20.78 8.67 -12.85
C ARG A 202 20.95 10.19 -12.83
N MET A 203 20.45 10.81 -11.76
CA MET A 203 20.51 12.24 -11.52
C MET A 203 21.79 12.72 -10.81
N GLY A 204 22.74 11.83 -10.52
CA GLY A 204 23.98 12.15 -9.80
C GLY A 204 23.82 12.35 -8.30
N VAL A 205 22.64 12.04 -7.74
CA VAL A 205 22.40 12.12 -6.28
C VAL A 205 22.81 10.79 -5.65
N ALA A 206 23.79 10.84 -4.75
CA ALA A 206 24.20 9.68 -3.98
C ALA A 206 23.07 9.27 -3.02
N VAL A 207 22.62 8.02 -3.13
CA VAL A 207 21.63 7.42 -2.23
C VAL A 207 22.27 6.18 -1.62
N THR A 208 22.28 6.11 -0.29
CA THR A 208 22.76 4.95 0.45
C THR A 208 22.05 3.71 -0.03
N ALA A 209 22.81 2.76 -0.58
CA ALA A 209 22.23 1.52 -1.08
C ALA A 209 21.72 0.67 0.09
N LEU A 210 20.65 -0.11 -0.15
CA LEU A 210 20.37 -1.24 0.72
C LEU A 210 21.55 -2.20 0.68
N PRO A 211 21.83 -2.93 1.78
CA PRO A 211 22.77 -4.03 1.72
C PRO A 211 22.33 -5.03 0.64
N PRO A 212 23.27 -5.78 0.05
CA PRO A 212 22.95 -6.86 -0.88
C PRO A 212 21.84 -7.74 -0.33
N PHE A 213 20.93 -8.19 -1.19
CA PHE A 213 19.77 -9.00 -0.77
C PHE A 213 20.19 -10.26 0.01
N ALA A 214 21.32 -10.87 -0.34
CA ALA A 214 21.93 -12.00 0.37
C ALA A 214 22.33 -11.71 1.83
N GLN A 215 22.44 -10.44 2.22
CA GLN A 215 22.77 -10.00 3.59
C GLN A 215 21.54 -9.52 4.37
N TRP A 216 20.33 -9.65 3.80
CA TRP A 216 19.13 -9.27 4.51
C TRP A 216 18.90 -10.26 5.65
N HIS A 217 18.80 -9.72 6.86
CA HIS A 217 18.52 -10.47 8.06
C HIS A 217 17.30 -9.89 8.73
N LEU A 218 16.35 -10.78 8.95
CA LEU A 218 15.09 -10.47 9.54
C LEU A 218 15.23 -10.40 11.07
N PRO A 219 14.62 -9.42 11.77
CA PRO A 219 14.76 -9.30 13.21
C PRO A 219 14.30 -10.55 13.96
N VAL A 220 15.00 -10.88 15.04
CA VAL A 220 14.73 -12.06 15.89
C VAL A 220 13.29 -12.10 16.42
N VAL A 221 12.60 -10.95 16.49
CA VAL A 221 11.19 -10.84 16.87
C VAL A 221 10.24 -11.66 15.99
N PHE A 222 10.54 -11.84 14.70
CA PHE A 222 9.59 -12.46 13.78
C PHE A 222 9.48 -13.98 13.90
N PRO A 223 10.55 -14.76 14.11
CA PRO A 223 10.41 -16.15 14.53
C PRO A 223 9.53 -16.33 15.76
N TYR A 224 9.68 -15.46 16.77
CA TYR A 224 8.80 -15.46 17.94
C TYR A 224 7.37 -15.10 17.56
N LEU A 225 7.17 -14.05 16.75
CA LEU A 225 5.85 -13.66 16.25
C LEU A 225 5.18 -14.83 15.52
N PHE A 226 5.91 -15.56 14.67
CA PHE A 226 5.43 -16.74 13.96
C PHE A 226 4.99 -17.85 14.93
N ALA A 227 5.86 -18.22 15.87
CA ALA A 227 5.58 -19.30 16.82
C ALA A 227 4.39 -18.96 17.76
N PHE A 228 4.38 -17.76 18.33
CA PHE A 228 3.28 -17.32 19.19
C PHE A 228 1.97 -17.12 18.42
N SER A 229 2.04 -16.74 17.14
CA SER A 229 0.85 -16.66 16.29
C SER A 229 0.25 -18.04 16.02
N LEU A 230 1.06 -19.09 15.79
CA LEU A 230 0.54 -20.46 15.66
C LEU A 230 -0.15 -20.95 16.95
N ILE A 231 0.48 -20.68 18.11
CA ILE A 231 -0.12 -21.00 19.42
C ILE A 231 -1.42 -20.22 19.62
N GLY A 232 -1.42 -18.94 19.27
CA GLY A 232 -2.59 -18.06 19.37
C GLY A 232 -3.74 -18.50 18.46
N ILE A 233 -3.46 -18.96 17.24
CA ILE A 233 -4.44 -19.55 16.33
C ILE A 233 -5.06 -20.80 16.96
N TYR A 234 -4.23 -21.72 17.45
CA TYR A 234 -4.69 -22.96 18.06
C TYR A 234 -5.58 -22.71 19.30
N TRP A 235 -5.15 -21.84 20.22
CA TRP A 235 -5.95 -21.51 21.41
C TRP A 235 -7.16 -20.64 21.09
N GLY A 236 -7.04 -19.71 20.15
CA GLY A 236 -8.16 -18.88 19.69
C GLY A 236 -9.29 -19.74 19.12
N SER A 237 -8.93 -20.77 18.34
CA SER A 237 -9.90 -21.73 17.79
C SER A 237 -10.45 -22.68 18.86
N THR A 238 -9.58 -23.37 19.61
CA THR A 238 -10.02 -24.40 20.58
C THR A 238 -10.76 -23.86 21.80
N ARG A 239 -10.56 -22.59 22.15
CA ARG A 239 -11.21 -21.92 23.29
C ARG A 239 -12.22 -20.85 22.88
N GLU A 240 -12.53 -20.77 21.58
CA GLU A 240 -13.49 -19.81 21.01
C GLU A 240 -13.18 -18.34 21.34
N ILE A 241 -11.88 -17.99 21.47
CA ILE A 241 -11.43 -16.62 21.75
C ILE A 241 -11.20 -15.90 20.41
N VAL A 242 -12.28 -15.32 19.87
CA VAL A 242 -12.31 -14.68 18.55
C VAL A 242 -11.19 -13.65 18.35
N LEU A 243 -11.01 -12.73 19.31
CA LEU A 243 -9.99 -11.68 19.21
C LEU A 243 -8.56 -12.25 19.16
N LEU A 244 -8.29 -13.30 19.94
CA LEU A 244 -6.99 -13.96 19.94
C LEU A 244 -6.72 -14.61 18.58
N TYR A 245 -7.71 -15.31 18.02
CA TYR A 245 -7.62 -15.91 16.69
C TYR A 245 -7.33 -14.85 15.62
N GLN A 246 -8.06 -13.72 15.63
CA GLN A 246 -7.87 -12.62 14.68
C GLN A 246 -6.47 -12.00 14.75
N VAL A 247 -6.01 -11.65 15.94
CA VAL A 247 -4.68 -11.04 16.14
C VAL A 247 -3.59 -12.04 15.76
N ALA A 248 -3.74 -13.30 16.18
CA ALA A 248 -2.78 -14.35 15.88
C ALA A 248 -2.71 -14.67 14.39
N LEU A 249 -3.84 -14.72 13.67
CA LEU A 249 -3.84 -14.93 12.23
C LEU A 249 -3.10 -13.82 11.49
N ASN A 250 -3.36 -12.55 11.83
CA ASN A 250 -2.68 -11.43 11.19
C ASN A 250 -1.17 -11.42 11.52
N GLY A 251 -0.81 -11.73 12.77
CA GLY A 251 0.59 -11.92 13.17
C GLY A 251 1.29 -13.04 12.39
N TYR A 252 0.59 -14.17 12.21
CA TYR A 252 1.07 -15.30 11.41
C TYR A 252 1.32 -14.89 9.96
N VAL A 253 0.37 -14.23 9.30
CA VAL A 253 0.50 -13.81 7.90
C VAL A 253 1.67 -12.85 7.71
N ILE A 254 1.81 -11.86 8.59
CA ILE A 254 2.94 -10.91 8.56
C ILE A 254 4.27 -11.66 8.73
N ALA A 255 4.35 -12.55 9.72
CA ALA A 255 5.58 -13.29 10.00
C ALA A 255 5.93 -14.29 8.88
N PHE A 256 4.91 -14.95 8.31
CA PHE A 256 5.05 -15.87 7.20
C PHE A 256 5.59 -15.17 5.95
N LEU A 257 4.97 -14.05 5.54
CA LEU A 257 5.42 -13.28 4.38
C LEU A 257 6.85 -12.75 4.57
N ALA A 258 7.17 -12.25 5.77
CA ALA A 258 8.50 -11.78 6.08
C ALA A 258 9.52 -12.95 6.04
N GLY A 259 9.14 -14.12 6.59
CA GLY A 259 9.91 -15.35 6.52
C GLY A 259 10.17 -15.84 5.09
N LEU A 260 9.21 -15.72 4.18
CA LEU A 260 9.41 -16.00 2.75
C LEU A 260 10.49 -15.12 2.15
N VAL A 261 10.47 -13.81 2.42
CA VAL A 261 11.52 -12.89 1.95
C VAL A 261 12.90 -13.31 2.47
N GLN A 262 12.99 -13.70 3.74
CA GLN A 262 14.24 -14.22 4.33
C GLN A 262 14.67 -15.54 3.68
N GLY A 263 13.74 -16.44 3.37
CA GLY A 263 14.01 -17.69 2.67
C GLY A 263 14.58 -17.46 1.27
N VAL A 264 14.01 -16.52 0.50
CA VAL A 264 14.55 -16.16 -0.82
C VAL A 264 15.93 -15.49 -0.69
N ALA A 265 16.14 -14.65 0.33
CA ALA A 265 17.45 -14.06 0.61
C ALA A 265 18.53 -15.13 0.90
N LEU A 266 18.18 -16.16 1.67
CA LEU A 266 19.04 -17.31 1.95
C LEU A 266 19.34 -18.11 0.69
N LEU A 267 18.33 -18.43 -0.12
CA LEU A 267 18.53 -19.15 -1.39
C LEU A 267 19.46 -18.38 -2.32
N HIS A 268 19.27 -17.07 -2.45
CA HIS A 268 20.15 -16.22 -3.24
C HIS A 268 21.59 -16.16 -2.69
N PHE A 269 21.77 -16.16 -1.36
CA PHE A 269 23.10 -16.27 -0.76
C PHE A 269 23.78 -17.60 -1.09
N LEU A 270 23.04 -18.71 -1.06
CA LEU A 270 23.55 -20.04 -1.39
C LEU A 270 23.91 -20.17 -2.87
N LEU A 271 23.15 -19.54 -3.78
CA LEU A 271 23.44 -19.55 -5.23
C LEU A 271 24.65 -18.70 -5.62
N LEU A 272 25.08 -17.76 -4.76
CA LEU A 272 26.28 -16.94 -4.98
C LEU A 272 27.56 -17.62 -4.47
N ARG A 273 27.45 -18.73 -3.75
CA ARG A 273 28.57 -19.56 -3.30
C ARG A 273 28.81 -20.71 -4.26
#